data_AF-A0A5R2N1V9-F1
#
_entry.id   AF-A0A5R2N1V9-F1
#
_cell.length_a   1.000
_cell.length_b   1.000
_cell.length_c   1.000
_cell.angle_alpha   90.00
_cell.angle_beta   90.00
_cell.angle_gamma   90.00
#
_symmetry.space_group_name_H-M   'P 1'
#
loop_
_entity.id
_entity.type
_entity.pdbx_description
1 polymer ?
#
loop_
_entity_poly.entity_id
_entity_poly.type
_entity_poly.pdbx_seq_one_letter_code
_entity_poly.pdbx_strand_id
1 'polypeptide(L)'
;VKAKLVELKRNVLSFYTTADEAQQIYQNNDVALIWANYGQQQVKALQKIGAHVAYVNPSEGALAWLDNWVISKGVRDNAAAEKWIDFMLSKKIGGELSERTGFGNTVVESSSAGGNDKLVWLNNVEDPLKRSDMWNEVKATP
;
A
#
# COMPACT_ATOMS: atom_id res chain seq x y z
N VAL A 1 5.53 -0.81 -22.71
CA VAL A 1 4.98 -1.24 -21.40
C VAL A 1 4.16 -2.53 -21.51
N LYS A 2 3.03 -2.55 -22.23
CA LYS A 2 2.17 -3.76 -22.37
C LYS A 2 2.93 -5.06 -22.65
N ALA A 3 3.74 -5.10 -23.71
CA ALA A 3 4.51 -6.29 -24.08
C ALA A 3 5.43 -6.79 -22.96
N LYS A 4 6.05 -5.88 -22.21
CA LYS A 4 6.91 -6.24 -21.07
C LYS A 4 6.10 -6.81 -19.91
N LEU A 5 4.92 -6.25 -19.62
CA LEU A 5 4.02 -6.79 -18.60
C LEU A 5 3.54 -8.19 -18.96
N VAL A 6 3.16 -8.42 -20.21
CA VAL A 6 2.80 -9.76 -20.73
C VAL A 6 3.97 -10.73 -20.57
N GLU A 7 5.18 -10.33 -20.98
CA GLU A 7 6.39 -11.16 -20.84
C GLU A 7 6.61 -11.60 -19.39
N LEU A 8 6.39 -10.71 -18.41
CA LEU A 8 6.55 -11.00 -16.99
C LEU A 8 5.46 -11.92 -16.41
N LYS A 9 4.30 -12.08 -17.07
CA LYS A 9 3.20 -12.92 -16.56
C LYS A 9 3.59 -14.38 -16.36
N ARG A 10 4.58 -14.88 -17.10
CA ARG A 10 5.11 -16.24 -16.90
C ARG A 10 5.61 -16.50 -15.47
N ASN A 11 5.92 -15.45 -14.70
CA ASN A 11 6.36 -15.52 -13.31
C ASN A 11 5.22 -15.20 -12.32
N VAL A 12 4.01 -14.91 -12.80
CA VAL A 12 2.89 -14.45 -11.96
C VAL A 12 1.95 -15.62 -11.71
N LEU A 13 1.82 -16.01 -10.45
CA LEU A 13 0.85 -17.02 -10.03
C LEU A 13 -0.59 -16.48 -10.09
N SER A 14 -0.82 -15.28 -9.53
CA SER A 14 -2.16 -14.68 -9.45
C SER A 14 -2.07 -13.17 -9.23
N PHE A 15 -3.19 -12.49 -9.48
CA PHE A 15 -3.41 -11.09 -9.10
C PHE A 15 -4.46 -11.07 -7.98
N TYR A 16 -4.16 -10.39 -6.88
CA TYR A 16 -5.07 -10.27 -5.75
C TYR A 16 -5.60 -8.83 -5.63
N THR A 17 -6.75 -8.69 -4.97
CA THR A 17 -7.44 -7.41 -4.79
C THR A 17 -7.66 -7.04 -3.32
N THR A 18 -7.36 -7.96 -2.40
CA THR A 18 -7.42 -7.72 -0.94
C THR A 18 -6.22 -8.34 -0.22
N ALA A 19 -5.90 -7.83 0.97
CA ALA A 19 -4.83 -8.39 1.80
C ALA A 19 -5.11 -9.84 2.23
N ASP A 20 -6.38 -10.17 2.48
CA ASP A 20 -6.82 -11.52 2.87
C ASP A 20 -6.67 -12.52 1.71
N GLU A 21 -7.00 -12.12 0.47
CA GLU A 21 -6.74 -12.94 -0.73
C GLU A 21 -5.24 -13.23 -0.87
N ALA A 22 -4.38 -12.23 -0.69
CA ALA A 22 -2.93 -12.44 -0.76
C ALA A 22 -2.42 -13.41 0.31
N GLN A 23 -2.99 -13.35 1.52
CA GLN A 23 -2.69 -14.28 2.60
C GLN A 23 -3.11 -15.72 2.24
N GLN A 24 -4.32 -15.91 1.73
CA GLN A 24 -4.79 -17.22 1.31
C GLN A 24 -3.96 -17.80 0.16
N ILE A 25 -3.58 -16.97 -0.82
CA ILE A 25 -2.71 -17.39 -1.92
C ILE A 25 -1.36 -17.85 -1.38
N TYR A 26 -0.73 -17.08 -0.48
CA TYR A 26 0.55 -17.44 0.14
C TYR A 26 0.46 -18.75 0.95
N GLN A 27 -0.60 -18.96 1.73
CA GLN A 27 -0.73 -20.17 2.55
C GLN A 27 -0.90 -21.45 1.74
N ASN A 28 -1.45 -21.35 0.53
CA ASN A 28 -1.80 -22.50 -0.30
C ASN A 28 -0.83 -22.74 -1.47
N ASN A 29 0.21 -21.92 -1.62
CA ASN A 29 1.13 -22.00 -2.76
C ASN A 29 2.55 -21.59 -2.34
N ASP A 30 3.55 -22.06 -3.10
CA ASP A 30 4.93 -21.65 -2.93
C ASP A 30 5.18 -20.28 -3.61
N VAL A 31 4.90 -19.20 -2.90
CA VAL A 31 5.08 -17.83 -3.39
C VAL A 31 6.39 -17.25 -2.87
N ALA A 32 7.32 -16.96 -3.79
CA ALA A 32 8.61 -16.33 -3.47
C ALA A 32 8.54 -14.80 -3.31
N LEU A 33 7.60 -14.14 -3.99
CA LEU A 33 7.48 -12.68 -4.00
C LEU A 33 6.01 -12.26 -4.03
N ILE A 34 5.65 -11.33 -3.17
CA ILE A 34 4.35 -10.65 -3.18
C ILE A 34 4.62 -9.16 -3.35
N TRP A 35 4.02 -8.54 -4.37
CA TRP A 35 3.94 -7.09 -4.46
C TRP A 35 2.97 -6.61 -3.39
N ALA A 36 3.48 -6.25 -2.21
CA ALA A 36 2.67 -5.95 -1.02
C ALA A 36 1.98 -4.58 -1.12
N ASN A 37 0.87 -4.52 -1.86
CA ASN A 37 0.11 -3.30 -2.15
C ASN A 37 -0.52 -2.66 -0.91
N TYR A 38 -0.59 -3.39 0.20
CA TYR A 38 -1.05 -2.90 1.51
C TYR A 38 0.10 -2.67 2.50
N GLY A 39 1.35 -2.71 2.01
CA GLY A 39 2.56 -2.43 2.77
C GLY A 39 2.64 -3.20 4.10
N GLN A 40 2.97 -2.48 5.16
CA GLN A 40 3.21 -3.03 6.50
C GLN A 40 1.97 -3.71 7.11
N GLN A 41 0.76 -3.27 6.75
CA GLN A 41 -0.48 -3.91 7.24
C GLN A 41 -0.55 -5.38 6.79
N GLN A 42 -0.25 -5.65 5.52
CA GLN A 42 -0.26 -6.99 4.96
C GLN A 42 0.90 -7.84 5.49
N VAL A 43 2.09 -7.25 5.65
CA VAL A 43 3.24 -7.93 6.26
C VAL A 43 2.89 -8.37 7.68
N LYS A 44 2.28 -7.48 8.47
CA LYS A 44 1.83 -7.79 9.83
C LYS A 44 0.78 -8.90 9.86
N ALA A 45 -0.18 -8.87 8.93
CA ALA A 45 -1.21 -9.91 8.82
C ALA A 45 -0.60 -11.28 8.47
N LEU A 46 0.37 -11.33 7.56
CA LEU A 46 1.12 -12.54 7.20
C LEU A 46 1.96 -13.05 8.38
N GLN A 47 2.70 -12.19 9.06
CA GLN A 47 3.50 -12.59 10.22
C GLN A 47 2.64 -13.12 11.38
N LYS A 48 1.44 -12.55 11.58
CA LYS A 48 0.48 -13.01 12.61
C LYS A 48 0.05 -14.47 12.42
N ILE A 49 0.03 -14.97 11.19
CA ILE A 49 -0.28 -16.38 10.89
C ILE A 49 0.96 -17.26 10.81
N GLY A 50 2.13 -16.75 11.19
CA GLY A 50 3.40 -17.49 11.16
C GLY A 50 4.09 -17.55 9.80
N ALA A 51 3.69 -16.72 8.83
CA ALA A 51 4.37 -16.67 7.54
C ALA A 51 5.82 -16.19 7.70
N HIS A 52 6.76 -16.90 7.06
CA HIS A 52 8.17 -16.51 7.05
C HIS A 52 8.43 -15.49 5.93
N VAL A 53 8.08 -14.22 6.19
CA VAL A 53 8.15 -13.13 5.21
C VAL A 53 8.91 -11.92 5.76
N ALA A 54 9.59 -11.23 4.84
CA ALA A 54 10.24 -9.95 5.08
C ALA A 54 9.71 -8.91 4.08
N TYR A 55 9.90 -7.63 4.41
CA TYR A 55 9.50 -6.50 3.57
C TYR A 55 10.73 -5.69 3.17
N VAL A 56 10.80 -5.29 1.90
CA VAL A 56 11.94 -4.55 1.36
C VAL A 56 11.45 -3.47 0.40
N ASN A 57 12.02 -2.28 0.52
CA ASN A 57 11.92 -1.24 -0.50
C ASN A 57 13.10 -1.44 -1.48
N PRO A 58 12.87 -1.71 -2.77
CA PRO A 58 13.94 -1.93 -3.74
C PRO A 58 14.70 -0.61 -4.02
N SER A 59 15.93 -0.72 -4.54
CA SER A 59 16.83 0.42 -4.77
C SER A 59 16.32 1.42 -5.82
N GLU A 60 15.48 0.96 -6.74
CA GLU A 60 14.80 1.78 -7.74
C GLU A 60 13.65 2.60 -7.15
N GLY A 61 13.28 2.32 -5.89
CA GLY A 61 12.18 2.93 -5.16
C GLY A 61 10.90 2.09 -5.17
N ALA A 62 9.98 2.44 -4.28
CA ALA A 62 8.66 1.80 -4.15
C ALA A 62 7.54 2.81 -4.41
N LEU A 63 6.39 2.31 -4.88
CA LEU A 63 5.17 3.11 -4.86
C LEU A 63 4.69 3.27 -3.42
N ALA A 64 4.27 4.48 -3.08
CA ALA A 64 3.69 4.80 -1.79
C ALA A 64 2.43 5.65 -1.97
N TRP A 65 1.54 5.58 -0.99
CA TRP A 65 0.32 6.37 -0.91
C TRP A 65 0.42 7.32 0.27
N LEU A 66 -0.02 8.57 0.07
CA LEU A 66 -0.23 9.52 1.16
C LEU A 66 -1.73 9.76 1.32
N ASP A 67 -2.32 9.09 2.29
CA ASP A 67 -3.71 9.33 2.69
C ASP A 67 -3.77 10.53 3.63
N ASN A 68 -4.74 11.41 3.40
CA ASN A 68 -4.89 12.67 4.12
C ASN A 68 -6.23 12.73 4.83
N TRP A 69 -6.23 13.22 6.07
CA TRP A 69 -7.46 13.64 6.72
C TRP A 69 -7.98 14.91 6.03
N VAL A 70 -9.27 14.93 5.68
CA VAL A 70 -9.91 16.06 5.01
C VAL A 70 -11.21 16.43 5.71
N ILE A 71 -11.46 17.72 5.86
CA ILE A 71 -12.71 18.25 6.41
C ILE A 71 -13.67 18.48 5.24
N SER A 72 -14.83 17.82 5.27
CA SER A 72 -15.85 18.00 4.24
C SER A 72 -16.52 19.38 4.33
N LYS A 73 -17.01 19.90 3.20
CA LYS A 73 -17.73 21.19 3.13
C LYS A 73 -18.96 21.26 4.06
N GLY A 74 -19.58 20.12 4.38
CA GLY A 74 -20.78 20.03 5.22
C GLY A 74 -20.53 19.84 6.71
N VAL A 75 -19.29 20.01 7.17
CA VAL A 75 -18.92 19.90 8.58
C VAL A 75 -19.77 20.83 9.46
N ARG A 76 -20.37 20.26 10.51
CA ARG A 76 -21.23 21.00 11.44
C ARG A 76 -20.46 21.66 12.58
N ASP A 77 -19.32 21.06 12.95
CA ASP A 77 -18.44 21.54 14.01
C ASP A 77 -16.98 21.45 13.53
N ASN A 78 -16.48 22.57 12.99
CA ASN A 78 -15.10 22.68 12.52
C ASN A 78 -14.10 22.49 13.66
N ALA A 79 -14.35 23.10 14.81
CA ALA A 79 -13.42 23.08 15.92
C ALA A 79 -13.24 21.66 16.48
N ALA A 80 -14.31 20.86 16.53
CA ALA A 80 -14.20 19.45 16.91
C ALA A 80 -13.45 18.62 15.87
N ALA A 81 -13.71 18.85 14.57
CA ALA A 81 -13.03 18.14 13.49
C ALA A 81 -11.52 18.42 13.48
N GLU A 82 -11.12 19.69 13.60
CA GLU A 82 -9.71 20.11 13.68
C GLU A 82 -9.02 19.48 14.90
N LYS A 83 -9.63 19.56 16.09
CA LYS A 83 -9.08 18.92 17.30
C LYS A 83 -8.91 17.42 17.16
N TRP A 84 -9.81 16.75 16.45
CA TRP A 84 -9.70 15.32 16.19
C TRP A 84 -8.54 15.02 15.23
N ILE A 85 -8.38 15.80 14.17
CA ILE A 85 -7.25 15.65 13.25
C ILE A 85 -5.92 15.88 13.99
N ASP A 86 -5.82 16.94 14.80
CA ASP A 86 -4.62 17.21 15.62
C ASP A 86 -4.31 16.06 16.58
N PHE A 87 -5.33 15.49 17.22
CA PHE A 87 -5.18 14.33 18.09
C PHE A 87 -4.61 13.12 17.33
N MET A 88 -5.18 12.81 16.16
CA MET A 88 -4.73 11.69 15.30
C MET A 88 -3.31 11.90 14.76
N LEU A 89 -2.90 13.15 14.54
CA LEU A 89 -1.56 13.53 14.09
C LEU A 89 -0.56 13.72 15.25
N SER A 90 -0.94 13.45 16.50
CA SER A 90 0.04 13.44 17.58
C SER A 90 0.95 12.21 17.47
N LYS A 91 2.25 12.35 17.78
CA LYS A 91 3.23 11.25 17.70
C LYS A 91 2.78 10.00 18.45
N LYS A 92 2.23 10.17 19.65
CA LYS A 92 1.73 9.07 20.48
C LYS A 92 0.63 8.30 19.76
N ILE A 93 -0.40 9.00 19.28
CA ILE A 93 -1.58 8.36 18.69
C ILE A 93 -1.26 7.76 17.32
N GLY A 94 -0.48 8.46 16.49
CA GLY A 94 0.00 7.91 15.22
C GLY A 94 0.83 6.63 15.42
N GLY A 95 1.74 6.64 16.41
CA GLY A 95 2.52 5.46 16.79
C GLY A 95 1.65 4.29 17.26
N GLU A 96 0.73 4.52 18.21
CA GLU A 96 -0.19 3.50 18.71
C GLU A 96 -1.09 2.92 17.60
N LEU A 97 -1.54 3.75 16.65
CA LEU A 97 -2.35 3.29 15.51
C LEU A 97 -1.52 2.38 14.58
N SER A 98 -0.29 2.78 14.26
CA SER A 98 0.63 1.97 13.46
C SER A 98 0.97 0.65 14.15
N GLU A 99 1.27 0.69 15.44
CA GLU A 99 1.55 -0.52 16.22
C GLU A 99 0.37 -1.48 16.24
N ARG A 100 -0.87 -0.98 16.30
CA ARG A 100 -2.09 -1.82 16.31
C ARG A 100 -2.45 -2.35 14.93
N THR A 101 -2.41 -1.51 13.91
CA THR A 101 -2.98 -1.82 12.59
C THR A 101 -1.95 -2.23 11.55
N GLY A 102 -0.71 -1.75 11.68
CA GLY A 102 0.31 -1.84 10.64
C GLY A 102 0.21 -0.75 9.56
N PHE A 103 -0.75 0.19 9.63
CA PHE A 103 -0.75 1.34 8.73
C PHE A 103 0.42 2.29 9.05
N GLY A 104 1.05 2.84 8.02
CA GLY A 104 2.04 3.90 8.18
C GLY A 104 1.41 5.19 8.72
N ASN A 105 2.22 6.05 9.32
CA ASN A 105 1.83 7.40 9.72
C ASN A 105 2.94 8.39 9.35
N THR A 106 2.65 9.69 9.43
CA THR A 106 3.56 10.77 9.00
C THR A 106 4.29 11.47 10.14
N VAL A 107 4.14 10.97 11.38
CA VAL A 107 4.64 11.66 12.59
C VAL A 107 5.64 10.83 13.41
N VAL A 108 5.77 9.55 13.08
CA VAL A 108 6.74 8.59 13.63
C VAL A 108 7.39 7.84 12.48
N GLU A 109 8.73 7.79 12.47
CA GLU A 109 9.49 7.03 11.47
C GLU A 109 9.29 5.52 11.65
N SER A 110 9.49 4.78 10.56
CA SER A 110 9.45 3.31 10.54
C SER A 110 10.67 2.75 9.82
N SER A 111 10.91 1.45 9.94
CA SER A 111 11.99 0.77 9.22
C SER A 111 11.86 0.86 7.69
N SER A 112 10.66 1.12 7.17
CA SER A 112 10.38 1.25 5.73
C SER A 112 10.10 2.67 5.27
N ALA A 113 10.13 3.66 6.16
CA ALA A 113 9.90 5.07 5.86
C ALA A 113 10.52 5.96 6.94
N GLY A 114 11.61 6.67 6.62
CA GLY A 114 12.32 7.60 7.49
C GLY A 114 12.14 9.07 7.07
N GLY A 115 12.47 10.01 7.95
CA GLY A 115 12.26 11.45 7.73
C GLY A 115 13.13 12.07 6.62
N ASN A 116 14.19 11.37 6.18
CA ASN A 116 15.07 11.81 5.10
C ASN A 116 14.80 11.07 3.78
N ASP A 117 13.76 10.25 3.70
CA ASP A 117 13.42 9.53 2.48
C ASP A 117 12.98 10.50 1.37
N LYS A 118 13.41 10.19 0.15
CA LYS A 118 13.07 11.00 -1.02
C LYS A 118 11.66 10.64 -1.51
N LEU A 119 10.74 11.59 -1.36
CA LEU A 119 9.39 11.48 -1.92
C LEU A 119 9.35 12.11 -3.32
N VAL A 120 8.76 11.39 -4.27
CA VAL A 120 8.52 11.89 -5.64
C VAL A 120 7.03 11.79 -5.93
N TRP A 121 6.40 12.94 -6.14
CA TRP A 121 5.00 12.99 -6.56
C TRP A 121 4.87 12.53 -8.01
N LEU A 122 4.10 11.46 -8.21
CA LEU A 122 3.79 10.99 -9.56
C LEU A 122 2.75 11.90 -10.20
N ASN A 123 2.91 12.11 -11.51
CA ASN A 123 1.88 12.77 -12.31
C ASN A 123 0.63 11.89 -12.40
N ASN A 124 -0.51 12.53 -12.65
CA ASN A 124 -1.73 11.81 -13.00
C ASN A 124 -1.49 10.94 -14.24
N VAL A 125 -2.20 9.81 -14.29
CA VAL A 125 -2.26 9.02 -15.53
C VAL A 125 -2.90 9.86 -16.63
N GLU A 126 -2.37 9.73 -17.84
CA GLU A 126 -2.75 10.54 -18.98
C GLU A 126 -4.21 10.29 -19.38
N ASP A 127 -4.60 9.01 -19.33
CA ASP A 127 -5.95 8.54 -19.62
C ASP A 127 -6.26 7.30 -18.75
N PRO A 128 -7.15 7.42 -17.75
CA PRO A 128 -7.53 6.31 -16.87
C PRO A 128 -8.18 5.13 -17.62
N LEU A 129 -8.99 5.40 -18.65
CA LEU A 129 -9.68 4.35 -19.40
C LEU A 129 -8.68 3.56 -20.24
N LYS A 130 -7.82 4.27 -20.98
CA LYS A 130 -6.74 3.63 -21.75
C LYS A 130 -5.81 2.81 -20.86
N ARG A 131 -5.54 3.27 -19.63
CA ARG A 131 -4.73 2.52 -18.66
C ARG A 131 -5.44 1.24 -18.20
N SER A 132 -6.74 1.33 -17.91
CA SER A 132 -7.57 0.18 -17.54
C SER A 132 -7.66 -0.85 -18.66
N ASP A 133 -7.90 -0.40 -19.89
CA ASP A 133 -8.00 -1.26 -21.07
C ASP A 133 -6.69 -2.01 -21.34
N MET A 134 -5.55 -1.30 -21.30
CA MET A 134 -4.24 -1.95 -21.40
C MET A 134 -4.04 -3.01 -20.31
N TRP A 135 -4.47 -2.75 -19.08
CA TRP A 135 -4.35 -3.73 -18.00
C TRP A 135 -5.24 -4.95 -18.20
N ASN A 136 -6.47 -4.75 -18.70
CA ASN A 136 -7.38 -5.84 -19.04
C ASN A 136 -6.80 -6.71 -20.16
N GLU A 137 -6.21 -6.10 -21.20
CA GLU A 137 -5.50 -6.83 -22.26
C GLU A 137 -4.32 -7.65 -21.71
N VAL A 138 -3.51 -7.08 -20.80
CA VAL A 138 -2.41 -7.81 -20.14
C VAL A 138 -2.96 -9.03 -19.39
N LYS A 139 -4.00 -8.86 -18.57
CA LYS A 139 -4.61 -9.98 -17.82
C LYS A 139 -5.18 -11.05 -18.75
N ALA A 140 -5.81 -10.68 -19.85
CA ALA A 140 -6.43 -11.60 -20.79
C ALA A 140 -5.45 -12.32 -21.73
N THR A 141 -4.24 -11.76 -21.94
CA THR A 141 -3.22 -12.39 -22.80
C THR A 141 -2.72 -13.69 -22.15
N PRO A 142 -2.75 -14.85 -22.84
CA PRO A 142 -2.29 -16.13 -22.30
C PRO A 142 -0.84 -16.12 -21.78
#